data_AF-A0A813EAI5-F1
#
_entry.id   AF-A0A813EAI5-F1
#
_cell.length_a   1.000
_cell.length_b   1.000
_cell.length_c   1.000
_cell.angle_alpha   90.00
_cell.angle_beta   90.00
_cell.angle_gamma   90.00
#
_symmetry.space_group_name_H-M   'P 1'
#
loop_
_entity.id
_entity.type
_entity.pdbx_description
1 polymer ?
#
loop_
_entity_poly.entity_id
_entity_poly.type
_entity_poly.pdbx_seq_one_letter_code
_entity_poly.pdbx_strand_id
1 'polypeptide(L)'
;MANPFGEAEDSLDPPEANNNNSNNNNNPFDGDTSEAQQPSNPFDGGSELDLSEGPRAGLTDAPVSGVSDDAAESLLSPAGDAAESLLSPAGDGERASGSFQNAEVCAVCEAALAKRLMRPRHHCRICGSSVCAACSPSSVQMEGESALQRVCAPCVRQLPRLPEMTERLQRLGAALVCIGSCDEVPATESQPPGPRVGLEDSMVVCESAVTTLEDLRDSCRAATTRLEGFKLHLERAEVAVASEQQARATAEASAAADRQARLASEAALEQLRQDFIELRAQEAAMRALAERAEIDVAGERMALRELEAVRGALEAKLAYSTEALEQSARELRGMPQRHLADASTPAPCSFADGTQGEQLMADPRQVRSTCVDQCRERCSMM
;
A
#
# COMPACT_ATOMS: atom_id res chain seq x y z
N MET A 1 -37.96 -47.55 28.19
CA MET A 1 -37.06 -48.00 27.12
C MET A 1 -37.91 -48.28 25.90
N ALA A 2 -38.05 -47.30 25.02
CA ALA A 2 -38.88 -47.37 23.83
C ALA A 2 -38.14 -46.63 22.71
N ASN A 3 -37.77 -47.37 21.67
CA ASN A 3 -37.47 -46.82 20.35
C ASN A 3 -38.78 -46.81 19.56
N PRO A 4 -39.05 -45.74 18.82
CA PRO A 4 -39.66 -45.89 17.52
C PRO A 4 -38.83 -45.18 16.44
N PHE A 5 -38.57 -45.96 15.39
CA PHE A 5 -38.06 -45.56 14.11
C PHE A 5 -38.90 -44.43 13.51
N GLY A 6 -38.22 -43.42 12.96
CA GLY A 6 -38.79 -42.44 12.03
C GLY A 6 -37.92 -42.45 10.78
N GLU A 7 -38.38 -43.20 9.78
CA GLU A 7 -37.89 -43.15 8.41
C GLU A 7 -38.42 -41.86 7.75
N ALA A 8 -37.52 -41.10 7.13
CA ALA A 8 -37.87 -40.00 6.24
C ALA A 8 -37.14 -40.25 4.90
N GLU A 9 -37.90 -40.80 3.97
CA GLU A 9 -37.67 -40.72 2.53
C GLU A 9 -38.18 -39.36 2.00
N ASP A 10 -37.91 -39.08 0.72
CA ASP A 10 -38.13 -37.83 -0.05
C ASP A 10 -37.04 -36.76 0.16
N SER A 11 -36.35 -36.23 -0.86
CA SER A 11 -36.60 -36.19 -2.30
C SER A 11 -35.29 -35.85 -3.03
N LEU A 12 -34.94 -36.62 -4.06
CA LEU A 12 -33.87 -36.33 -5.00
C LEU A 12 -34.44 -35.57 -6.19
N ASP A 13 -34.27 -34.24 -6.22
CA ASP A 13 -34.37 -33.47 -7.46
C ASP A 13 -32.96 -33.37 -8.09
N PRO A 14 -32.76 -33.80 -9.35
CA PRO A 14 -31.50 -33.59 -10.05
C PRO A 14 -31.39 -32.14 -10.58
N PRO A 15 -30.21 -31.49 -10.52
CA PRO A 15 -30.02 -30.22 -11.21
C PRO A 15 -29.92 -30.45 -12.73
N GLU A 16 -30.88 -29.86 -13.47
CA GLU A 16 -30.82 -29.75 -14.92
C GLU A 16 -29.58 -28.95 -15.34
N ALA A 17 -28.73 -29.59 -16.14
CA ALA A 17 -27.58 -28.99 -16.79
C ALA A 17 -28.05 -27.99 -17.87
N ASN A 18 -27.98 -26.70 -17.55
CA ASN A 18 -28.19 -25.64 -18.53
C ASN A 18 -26.93 -25.47 -19.40
N ASN A 19 -26.93 -26.19 -20.52
CA ASN A 19 -25.85 -26.21 -21.51
C ASN A 19 -26.10 -25.12 -22.58
N ASN A 20 -25.87 -23.85 -22.24
CA ASN A 20 -25.87 -22.76 -23.22
C ASN A 20 -24.47 -22.59 -23.83
N ASN A 21 -24.25 -23.41 -24.86
CA ASN A 21 -23.18 -23.29 -25.83
C ASN A 21 -23.47 -22.12 -26.80
N SER A 22 -23.03 -20.92 -26.46
CA SER A 22 -22.97 -19.78 -27.39
C SER A 22 -21.53 -19.59 -27.83
N ASN A 23 -21.08 -20.40 -28.78
CA ASN A 23 -19.84 -20.14 -29.51
C ASN A 23 -20.07 -20.36 -31.00
N ASN A 24 -20.57 -19.32 -31.65
CA ASN A 24 -20.52 -19.21 -33.12
C ASN A 24 -20.52 -17.73 -33.52
N ASN A 25 -19.33 -17.18 -33.75
CA ASN A 25 -19.16 -15.98 -34.55
C ASN A 25 -17.84 -16.08 -35.33
N ASN A 26 -17.90 -16.85 -36.42
CA ASN A 26 -17.04 -16.66 -37.57
C ASN A 26 -17.71 -15.61 -38.47
N ASN A 27 -17.04 -14.48 -38.69
CA ASN A 27 -17.37 -13.57 -39.79
C ASN A 27 -16.06 -13.15 -40.48
N PRO A 28 -15.76 -13.67 -41.68
CA PRO A 28 -14.81 -13.07 -42.60
C PRO A 28 -15.55 -12.25 -43.69
N PHE A 29 -14.84 -11.36 -44.39
CA PHE A 29 -15.30 -10.53 -45.54
C PHE A 29 -16.28 -9.39 -45.18
N ASP A 30 -16.24 -8.17 -45.69
CA ASP A 30 -15.43 -7.35 -46.63
C ASP A 30 -15.71 -5.88 -46.19
N GLY A 31 -14.79 -4.93 -46.31
CA GLY A 31 -14.72 -4.08 -47.51
C GLY A 31 -15.41 -2.73 -47.31
N ASP A 32 -14.64 -1.66 -47.52
CA ASP A 32 -15.03 -0.27 -47.80
C ASP A 32 -16.02 0.47 -46.90
N THR A 33 -15.52 1.51 -46.23
CA THR A 33 -15.94 2.91 -46.45
C THR A 33 -15.11 3.86 -45.59
N SER A 34 -14.08 4.45 -46.19
CA SER A 34 -13.47 5.66 -45.66
C SER A 34 -14.37 6.84 -46.00
N GLU A 35 -15.31 7.17 -45.12
CA GLU A 35 -16.07 8.41 -45.22
C GLU A 35 -15.89 9.22 -43.93
N ALA A 36 -15.35 10.42 -44.11
CA ALA A 36 -15.10 11.39 -43.07
C ALA A 36 -16.41 11.89 -42.48
N GLN A 37 -16.55 11.86 -41.15
CA GLN A 37 -17.48 12.73 -40.43
C GLN A 37 -16.95 13.11 -39.05
N GLN A 38 -17.19 14.38 -38.75
CA GLN A 38 -16.68 15.21 -37.66
C GLN A 38 -17.20 14.77 -36.27
N PRO A 39 -16.58 15.25 -35.18
CA PRO A 39 -16.94 14.86 -33.83
C PRO A 39 -18.20 15.60 -33.35
N SER A 40 -19.24 14.84 -33.00
CA SER A 40 -20.33 15.31 -32.15
C SER A 40 -20.12 14.81 -30.72
N ASN A 41 -19.73 15.73 -29.84
CA ASN A 41 -20.14 15.64 -28.44
C ASN A 41 -21.66 15.84 -28.38
N PRO A 42 -22.37 15.09 -27.54
CA PRO A 42 -22.93 15.78 -26.39
C PRO A 42 -22.78 14.99 -25.09
N PHE A 43 -22.30 15.75 -24.11
CA PHE A 43 -22.58 15.69 -22.69
C PHE A 43 -23.98 15.10 -22.41
N ASP A 44 -24.05 13.84 -21.98
CA ASP A 44 -25.15 13.35 -21.14
C ASP A 44 -24.71 12.07 -20.41
N GLY A 45 -24.81 12.07 -19.10
CA GLY A 45 -24.26 11.00 -18.27
C GLY A 45 -24.30 11.31 -16.78
N GLY A 46 -25.48 11.68 -16.29
CA GLY A 46 -25.78 11.59 -14.86
C GLY A 46 -25.60 10.15 -14.40
N SER A 47 -24.64 9.94 -13.50
CA SER A 47 -24.49 8.69 -12.76
C SER A 47 -24.89 8.97 -11.31
N GLU A 48 -26.06 8.47 -10.94
CA GLU A 48 -26.41 8.17 -9.55
C GLU A 48 -25.37 7.19 -9.03
N LEU A 49 -24.51 7.66 -8.10
CA LEU A 49 -23.67 6.79 -7.31
C LEU A 49 -24.49 6.35 -6.09
N ASP A 50 -25.00 5.14 -6.22
CA ASP A 50 -25.51 4.29 -5.15
C ASP A 50 -24.42 4.08 -4.08
N LEU A 51 -24.64 4.67 -2.91
CA LEU A 51 -23.81 4.48 -1.72
C LEU A 51 -24.36 3.29 -0.94
N SER A 52 -23.92 2.09 -1.28
CA SER A 52 -24.14 0.90 -0.47
C SER A 52 -22.81 0.22 -0.08
N GLU A 53 -22.55 0.28 1.23
CA GLU A 53 -21.92 -0.75 2.06
C GLU A 53 -20.43 -1.11 1.83
N GLY A 54 -19.56 -0.37 2.53
CA GLY A 54 -18.19 -0.82 2.83
C GLY A 54 -18.13 -1.76 4.06
N PRO A 55 -17.27 -2.78 4.07
CA PRO A 55 -17.17 -3.73 5.19
C PRO A 55 -16.38 -3.14 6.38
N ARG A 56 -16.87 -3.47 7.57
CA ARG A 56 -16.30 -3.16 8.89
C ARG A 56 -14.90 -3.76 9.04
N ALA A 57 -13.88 -2.89 9.12
CA ALA A 57 -12.55 -3.28 9.60
C ALA A 57 -12.55 -3.32 11.14
N GLY A 58 -12.17 -4.46 11.69
CA GLY A 58 -12.00 -4.68 13.12
C GLY A 58 -10.76 -3.95 13.65
N LEU A 59 -10.98 -3.11 14.64
CA LEU A 59 -9.94 -2.50 15.46
C LEU A 59 -9.39 -3.57 16.42
N THR A 60 -8.09 -3.86 16.30
CA THR A 60 -7.33 -4.52 17.37
C THR A 60 -6.39 -3.49 17.97
N ASP A 61 -6.50 -3.35 19.29
CA ASP A 61 -5.71 -2.44 20.12
C ASP A 61 -4.24 -2.85 20.12
N ALA A 62 -3.36 -1.88 19.85
CA ALA A 62 -1.94 -1.96 20.16
C ALA A 62 -1.52 -0.70 20.97
N PRO A 63 -0.70 -0.86 22.02
CA PRO A 63 -0.43 0.21 22.98
C PRO A 63 0.63 1.18 22.48
N VAL A 64 0.29 2.47 22.49
CA VAL A 64 1.23 3.58 22.27
C VAL A 64 1.91 3.92 23.59
N SER A 65 3.23 3.76 23.62
CA SER A 65 4.09 4.32 24.66
C SER A 65 5.29 4.97 23.97
N GLY A 66 5.55 6.25 24.27
CA GLY A 66 6.74 6.93 23.76
C GLY A 66 6.60 8.43 23.56
N VAL A 67 6.65 9.15 24.68
CA VAL A 67 7.03 10.56 24.87
C VAL A 67 7.98 11.16 23.81
N SER A 68 7.67 12.39 23.40
CA SER A 68 8.56 13.54 23.62
C SER A 68 7.81 14.84 23.30
N ASP A 69 7.54 15.59 24.36
CA ASP A 69 7.29 17.01 24.33
C ASP A 69 8.47 17.72 23.66
N ASP A 70 8.24 18.43 22.56
CA ASP A 70 9.01 19.63 22.26
C ASP A 70 8.08 20.70 21.70
N ALA A 71 8.11 21.82 22.44
CA ALA A 71 7.37 23.03 22.21
C ALA A 71 7.97 23.85 21.05
N ALA A 72 7.21 24.87 20.66
CA ALA A 72 7.59 26.03 19.87
C ALA A 72 7.44 25.88 18.34
N GLU A 73 6.33 26.38 17.81
CA GLU A 73 6.26 27.66 17.10
C GLU A 73 4.81 27.87 16.61
N SER A 74 4.11 28.85 17.19
CA SER A 74 3.96 30.20 16.62
C SER A 74 2.69 30.28 15.75
N LEU A 75 1.53 30.43 16.38
CA LEU A 75 0.85 31.71 16.58
C LEU A 75 0.52 32.44 15.25
N LEU A 76 -0.41 31.91 14.47
CA LEU A 76 -1.17 32.70 13.50
C LEU A 76 -2.66 32.33 13.57
N SER A 77 -3.39 33.08 14.37
CA SER A 77 -4.84 33.25 14.31
C SER A 77 -5.18 34.65 14.83
N PRO A 78 -6.28 35.24 14.34
CA PRO A 78 -6.24 36.54 13.69
C PRO A 78 -6.42 37.68 14.68
N ALA A 79 -5.58 38.70 14.55
CA ALA A 79 -5.79 39.98 15.20
C ALA A 79 -6.81 40.81 14.40
N GLY A 80 -7.87 41.28 15.06
CA GLY A 80 -8.24 42.69 14.89
C GLY A 80 -9.65 43.07 14.43
N ASP A 81 -10.72 42.41 14.89
CA ASP A 81 -12.07 43.01 14.87
C ASP A 81 -12.25 43.96 16.07
N ALA A 82 -11.62 45.14 16.08
CA ALA A 82 -11.88 46.14 17.13
C ALA A 82 -11.45 47.59 16.85
N ALA A 83 -11.23 48.01 15.59
CA ALA A 83 -10.72 49.36 15.36
C ALA A 83 -11.18 50.01 14.04
N GLU A 84 -12.49 50.21 13.83
CA GLU A 84 -12.99 51.30 12.97
C GLU A 84 -14.38 51.73 13.43
N SER A 85 -14.44 52.60 14.44
CA SER A 85 -15.67 53.30 14.83
C SER A 85 -15.38 54.76 15.18
N LEU A 86 -14.67 55.46 14.29
CA LEU A 86 -14.47 56.93 14.36
C LEU A 86 -14.54 57.64 13.00
N LEU A 87 -14.90 56.96 11.91
CA LEU A 87 -15.32 57.62 10.68
C LEU A 87 -16.83 57.81 10.76
N SER A 88 -17.25 58.98 11.25
CA SER A 88 -18.61 59.45 11.01
C SER A 88 -18.88 59.36 9.51
N PRO A 89 -20.00 58.78 9.07
CA PRO A 89 -20.28 58.63 7.65
C PRO A 89 -20.22 60.01 7.01
N ALA A 90 -19.33 60.15 6.04
CA ALA A 90 -19.44 61.20 5.04
C ALA A 90 -20.82 61.00 4.41
N GLY A 91 -21.78 61.81 4.86
CA GLY A 91 -23.17 61.69 4.44
C GLY A 91 -23.24 61.67 2.92
N ASP A 92 -23.98 60.70 2.41
CA ASP A 92 -24.29 60.54 1.01
C ASP A 92 -24.85 61.86 0.46
N GLY A 93 -23.98 62.62 -0.19
CA GLY A 93 -23.93 62.66 -1.65
C GLY A 93 -25.15 63.15 -2.41
N GLU A 94 -26.34 63.29 -1.80
CA GLU A 94 -27.39 64.11 -2.37
C GLU A 94 -27.01 65.57 -2.15
N ARG A 95 -26.23 66.09 -3.11
CA ARG A 95 -26.07 67.52 -3.41
C ARG A 95 -27.47 68.11 -3.65
N ALA A 96 -28.22 68.33 -2.57
CA ALA A 96 -29.40 69.16 -2.55
C ALA A 96 -28.94 70.55 -2.97
N SER A 97 -29.20 70.84 -4.24
CA SER A 97 -28.89 72.09 -4.91
C SER A 97 -29.38 73.27 -4.06
N GLY A 98 -28.44 73.99 -3.45
CA GLY A 98 -28.65 75.36 -3.00
C GLY A 98 -29.11 75.61 -1.55
N SER A 99 -29.09 74.64 -0.63
CA SER A 99 -29.37 74.96 0.78
C SER A 99 -28.15 75.63 1.43
N PHE A 100 -28.07 76.96 1.31
CA PHE A 100 -27.08 77.75 2.02
C PHE A 100 -27.25 77.57 3.53
N GLN A 101 -26.20 77.12 4.22
CA GLN A 101 -26.24 76.91 5.66
C GLN A 101 -26.38 78.26 6.36
N ASN A 102 -27.55 78.55 6.90
CA ASN A 102 -27.86 79.77 7.66
C ASN A 102 -27.30 79.75 9.09
N ALA A 103 -26.03 79.33 9.25
CA ALA A 103 -25.39 79.29 10.55
C ALA A 103 -25.29 80.69 11.16
N GLU A 104 -25.52 80.78 12.48
CA GLU A 104 -25.39 82.04 13.23
C GLU A 104 -23.94 82.40 13.55
N VAL A 105 -23.02 81.54 13.15
CA VAL A 105 -21.61 81.62 13.49
C VAL A 105 -20.79 81.46 12.20
N CYS A 106 -19.69 82.22 12.10
CA CYS A 106 -18.78 82.13 10.96
C CYS A 106 -18.07 80.78 10.96
N ALA A 107 -18.17 80.01 9.88
CA ALA A 107 -17.51 78.70 9.75
C ALA A 107 -15.97 78.74 9.74
N VAL A 108 -15.35 79.92 9.74
CA VAL A 108 -13.88 80.09 9.65
C VAL A 108 -13.27 80.64 10.93
N CYS A 109 -13.87 81.67 11.53
CA CYS A 109 -13.36 82.30 12.76
C CYS A 109 -14.32 82.19 13.95
N GLU A 110 -15.42 81.44 13.79
CA GLU A 110 -16.42 81.18 14.84
C GLU A 110 -17.07 82.42 15.45
N ALA A 111 -16.94 83.57 14.78
CA ALA A 111 -17.61 84.78 15.21
C ALA A 111 -19.12 84.74 14.99
N ALA A 112 -19.89 85.21 15.97
CA ALA A 112 -21.34 85.40 15.82
C ALA A 112 -21.66 86.38 14.67
N LEU A 113 -22.54 85.92 13.77
CA LEU A 113 -23.01 86.65 12.60
C LEU A 113 -24.43 87.16 12.86
N ALA A 114 -24.57 88.47 13.07
CA ALA A 114 -25.86 89.10 13.27
C ALA A 114 -25.88 90.53 12.72
N LYS A 115 -27.05 90.95 12.22
CA LYS A 115 -27.27 92.33 11.73
C LYS A 115 -27.00 93.39 12.81
N ARG A 116 -27.30 93.08 14.07
CA ARG A 116 -27.07 93.97 15.22
C ARG A 116 -25.60 94.11 15.62
N LEU A 117 -24.76 93.14 15.23
CA LEU A 117 -23.33 93.14 15.54
C LEU A 117 -22.49 93.76 14.41
N MET A 118 -23.13 94.38 13.40
CA MET A 118 -22.47 94.92 12.20
C MET A 118 -21.58 93.91 11.46
N ARG A 119 -21.90 92.61 11.58
CA ARG A 119 -21.23 91.50 10.90
C ARG A 119 -22.25 90.79 10.01
N PRO A 120 -22.53 91.31 8.80
CA PRO A 120 -23.46 90.67 7.89
C PRO A 120 -22.98 89.26 7.53
N ARG A 121 -23.94 88.36 7.30
CA ARG A 121 -23.69 86.99 6.84
C ARG A 121 -23.36 87.02 5.35
N HIS A 122 -22.31 86.32 4.96
CA HIS A 122 -21.99 86.05 3.56
C HIS A 122 -21.92 84.54 3.34
N HIS A 123 -22.25 84.08 2.15
CA HIS A 123 -22.12 82.68 1.78
C HIS A 123 -20.91 82.51 0.88
N CYS A 124 -20.07 81.52 1.17
CA CYS A 124 -19.02 81.12 0.24
C CYS A 124 -19.66 80.35 -0.91
N ARG A 125 -19.42 80.75 -2.15
CA ARG A 125 -20.02 80.08 -3.32
C ARG A 125 -19.49 78.66 -3.56
N ILE A 126 -18.26 78.36 -3.12
CA ILE A 126 -17.63 77.03 -3.26
C ILE A 126 -18.18 76.02 -2.23
N CYS A 127 -18.06 76.31 -0.93
CA CYS A 127 -18.48 75.38 0.13
C CYS A 127 -19.90 75.61 0.69
N GLY A 128 -20.57 76.71 0.32
CA GLY A 128 -21.92 77.04 0.80
C GLY A 128 -22.02 77.57 2.24
N SER A 129 -20.93 77.57 3.00
CA SER A 129 -20.92 77.93 4.43
C SER A 129 -21.12 79.43 4.68
N SER A 130 -21.77 79.76 5.80
CA SER A 130 -21.89 81.14 6.32
C SER A 130 -20.57 81.65 6.89
N VAL A 131 -20.10 82.78 6.36
CA VAL A 131 -18.82 83.42 6.71
C VAL A 131 -18.97 84.93 6.89
N CYS A 132 -18.11 85.54 7.71
CA CYS A 132 -18.05 87.00 7.82
C CYS A 132 -17.27 87.63 6.66
N ALA A 133 -17.37 88.96 6.50
CA ALA A 133 -16.68 89.70 5.46
C ALA A 133 -15.15 89.52 5.50
N ALA A 134 -14.57 89.53 6.72
CA ALA A 134 -13.13 89.36 6.93
C ALA A 134 -12.62 87.96 6.53
N CYS A 135 -13.46 86.93 6.66
CA CYS A 135 -13.11 85.55 6.27
C CYS A 135 -13.40 85.25 4.79
N SER A 136 -13.99 86.18 4.06
CA SER A 136 -14.28 86.07 2.62
C SER A 136 -13.87 87.34 1.85
N PRO A 137 -12.59 87.76 1.95
CA PRO A 137 -12.12 88.98 1.29
C PRO A 137 -11.99 88.81 -0.23
N SER A 138 -11.96 87.57 -0.72
CA SER A 138 -11.67 87.24 -2.11
C SER A 138 -12.94 86.91 -2.90
N SER A 139 -12.92 87.21 -4.19
CA SER A 139 -13.92 86.75 -5.16
C SER A 139 -13.22 86.06 -6.34
N VAL A 140 -13.80 84.97 -6.85
CA VAL A 140 -13.24 84.13 -7.91
C VAL A 140 -14.25 84.00 -9.03
N GLN A 141 -13.79 84.03 -10.28
CA GLN A 141 -14.63 83.73 -11.44
C GLN A 141 -14.86 82.21 -11.48
N MET A 142 -16.10 81.77 -11.37
CA MET A 142 -16.46 80.36 -11.54
C MET A 142 -16.88 80.09 -12.98
N GLU A 143 -16.71 78.85 -13.42
CA GLU A 143 -17.14 78.44 -14.75
C GLU A 143 -18.67 78.58 -14.91
N GLY A 144 -19.10 79.17 -16.03
CA GLY A 144 -20.52 79.43 -16.32
C GLY A 144 -21.13 80.68 -15.66
N GLU A 145 -20.46 81.27 -14.66
CA GLU A 145 -20.90 82.54 -14.05
C GLU A 145 -20.21 83.72 -14.73
N SER A 146 -20.92 84.80 -15.02
CA SER A 146 -20.33 86.01 -15.64
C SER A 146 -19.72 86.97 -14.61
N ALA A 147 -20.16 86.91 -13.36
CA ALA A 147 -19.68 87.77 -12.27
C ALA A 147 -18.76 87.02 -11.30
N LEU A 148 -17.80 87.75 -10.72
CA LEU A 148 -16.93 87.27 -9.66
C LEU A 148 -17.77 86.86 -8.44
N GLN A 149 -17.60 85.61 -7.99
CA GLN A 149 -18.35 85.05 -6.87
C GLN A 149 -17.52 85.11 -5.59
N ARG A 150 -18.16 85.44 -4.46
CA ARG A 150 -17.47 85.54 -3.16
C ARG A 150 -17.07 84.15 -2.65
N VAL A 151 -15.83 84.03 -2.21
CA VAL A 151 -15.25 82.77 -1.71
C VAL A 151 -14.57 83.00 -0.37
N CYS A 152 -14.67 82.04 0.56
CA CYS A 152 -13.97 82.10 1.84
C CYS A 152 -12.46 81.88 1.66
N ALA A 153 -11.67 82.41 2.57
CA ALA A 153 -10.20 82.28 2.54
C ALA A 153 -9.71 80.82 2.50
N PRO A 154 -10.31 79.86 3.24
CA PRO A 154 -9.93 78.45 3.13
C PRO A 154 -10.09 77.88 1.72
N CYS A 155 -11.24 78.12 1.06
CA CYS A 155 -11.47 77.62 -0.30
C CYS A 155 -10.50 78.25 -1.30
N VAL A 156 -10.24 79.56 -1.20
CA VAL A 156 -9.25 80.22 -2.09
C VAL A 156 -7.84 79.68 -1.88
N ARG A 157 -7.45 79.35 -0.64
CA ARG A 157 -6.13 78.74 -0.35
C ARG A 157 -5.97 77.34 -0.95
N GLN A 158 -7.06 76.62 -1.19
CA GLN A 158 -7.04 75.28 -1.76
C GLN A 158 -7.02 75.28 -3.29
N LEU A 159 -7.58 76.32 -3.95
CA LEU A 159 -7.64 76.40 -5.42
C LEU A 159 -6.29 76.17 -6.12
N PRO A 160 -5.15 76.76 -5.68
CA PRO A 160 -3.86 76.53 -6.33
C PRO A 160 -3.34 75.09 -6.22
N ARG A 161 -3.85 74.29 -5.27
CA ARG A 161 -3.44 72.88 -5.06
C ARG A 161 -4.23 71.90 -5.92
N LEU A 162 -5.38 72.29 -6.44
CA LEU A 162 -6.20 71.45 -7.31
C LEU A 162 -5.45 70.92 -8.55
N PRO A 163 -4.71 71.72 -9.34
CA PRO A 163 -4.00 71.20 -10.50
C PRO A 163 -2.95 70.15 -10.13
N GLU A 164 -2.26 70.32 -9.00
CA GLU A 164 -1.29 69.35 -8.49
C GLU A 164 -1.99 68.03 -8.09
N MET A 165 -3.13 68.12 -7.42
CA MET A 165 -3.94 66.94 -7.08
C MET A 165 -4.46 66.22 -8.32
N THR A 166 -4.94 66.95 -9.32
CA THR A 166 -5.38 66.39 -10.61
C THR A 166 -4.24 65.65 -11.30
N GLU A 167 -3.04 66.25 -11.37
CA GLU A 167 -1.87 65.61 -11.98
C GLU A 167 -1.46 64.32 -11.24
N ARG A 168 -1.56 64.31 -9.90
CA ARG A 168 -1.31 63.09 -9.12
C ARG A 168 -2.36 62.01 -9.37
N LEU A 169 -3.64 62.38 -9.47
CA LEU A 169 -4.71 61.43 -9.81
C LEU A 169 -4.57 60.88 -11.23
N GLN A 170 -4.19 61.72 -12.20
CA GLN A 170 -3.91 61.27 -13.57
C GLN A 170 -2.75 60.26 -13.61
N ARG A 171 -1.66 60.55 -12.90
CA ARG A 171 -0.53 59.62 -12.79
C ARG A 171 -0.94 58.32 -12.11
N LEU A 172 -1.77 58.38 -11.06
CA LEU A 172 -2.28 57.18 -10.40
C LEU A 172 -3.18 56.38 -11.34
N GLY A 173 -4.15 57.00 -11.99
CA GLY A 173 -5.04 56.35 -12.95
C GLY A 173 -4.27 55.68 -14.09
N ALA A 174 -3.29 56.37 -14.68
CA ALA A 174 -2.43 55.79 -15.70
C ALA A 174 -1.62 54.58 -15.18
N ALA A 175 -1.09 54.65 -13.95
CA ALA A 175 -0.41 53.53 -13.33
C ALA A 175 -1.34 52.34 -13.06
N LEU A 176 -2.58 52.58 -12.60
CA LEU A 176 -3.56 51.52 -12.36
C LEU A 176 -3.99 50.84 -13.67
N VAL A 177 -4.21 51.61 -14.74
CA VAL A 177 -4.47 51.06 -16.09
C VAL A 177 -3.31 50.18 -16.55
N CYS A 178 -2.07 50.65 -16.37
CA CYS A 178 -0.87 49.89 -16.70
C CYS A 178 -0.73 48.57 -15.92
N ILE A 179 -1.24 48.48 -14.68
CA ILE A 179 -1.23 47.25 -13.89
C ILE A 179 -2.33 46.29 -14.37
N GLY A 180 -3.51 46.80 -14.72
CA GLY A 180 -4.65 45.99 -15.16
C GLY A 180 -4.51 45.47 -16.60
N SER A 181 -3.84 46.22 -17.47
CA SER A 181 -3.49 45.81 -18.82
C SER A 181 -2.11 45.16 -18.78
N CYS A 182 -2.03 43.83 -18.68
CA CYS A 182 -0.78 43.06 -18.75
C CYS A 182 -0.05 43.16 -20.11
N ASP A 183 -0.33 44.19 -20.90
CA ASP A 183 0.39 44.48 -22.13
C ASP A 183 1.73 45.12 -21.76
N GLU A 184 2.81 44.63 -22.39
CA GLU A 184 4.14 45.19 -22.22
C GLU A 184 4.06 46.71 -22.39
N VAL A 185 4.40 47.44 -21.32
CA VAL A 185 4.45 48.90 -21.32
C VAL A 185 5.34 49.30 -22.49
N PRO A 186 4.79 49.88 -23.58
CA PRO A 186 5.64 50.36 -24.65
C PRO A 186 6.54 51.41 -24.01
N ALA A 187 7.84 51.10 -23.99
CA ALA A 187 8.84 51.92 -23.33
C ALA A 187 8.63 53.37 -23.75
N THR A 188 8.32 54.20 -22.75
CA THR A 188 7.87 55.58 -22.89
C THR A 188 8.83 56.40 -23.74
N GLU A 189 8.49 56.55 -25.01
CA GLU A 189 8.96 57.64 -25.86
C GLU A 189 7.98 58.80 -25.66
N SER A 190 8.38 59.72 -24.78
CA SER A 190 7.84 61.08 -24.56
C SER A 190 6.58 61.44 -25.37
N GLN A 191 5.41 60.94 -24.96
CA GLN A 191 4.17 61.42 -25.54
C GLN A 191 3.95 62.86 -25.06
N PRO A 192 3.69 63.82 -25.97
CA PRO A 192 3.46 65.21 -25.61
C PRO A 192 2.28 65.31 -24.64
N PRO A 193 2.29 66.30 -23.72
CA PRO A 193 1.21 66.50 -22.76
C PRO A 193 -0.11 66.65 -23.54
N GLY A 194 -0.95 65.62 -23.46
CA GLY A 194 -2.28 65.65 -24.03
C GLY A 194 -3.12 66.80 -23.48
N PRO A 195 -4.27 67.10 -24.09
CA PRO A 195 -5.19 68.11 -23.57
C PRO A 195 -5.43 67.89 -22.08
N ARG A 196 -5.40 68.98 -21.29
CA ARG A 196 -5.57 68.90 -19.84
C ARG A 196 -6.91 68.28 -19.51
N VAL A 197 -6.87 67.04 -19.06
CA VAL A 197 -8.02 66.26 -18.62
C VAL A 197 -8.52 66.83 -17.29
N GLY A 198 -9.84 66.94 -17.11
CA GLY A 198 -10.45 67.48 -15.90
C GLY A 198 -10.17 66.62 -14.67
N LEU A 199 -10.44 67.15 -13.47
CA LEU A 199 -10.39 66.35 -12.24
C LEU A 199 -11.38 65.19 -12.30
N GLU A 200 -12.59 65.45 -12.81
CA GLU A 200 -13.68 64.48 -12.95
C GLU A 200 -13.28 63.33 -13.88
N ASP A 201 -12.74 63.63 -15.05
CA ASP A 201 -12.23 62.62 -15.97
C ASP A 201 -11.10 61.77 -15.35
N SER A 202 -10.23 62.39 -14.53
CA SER A 202 -9.14 61.68 -13.86
C SER A 202 -9.68 60.69 -12.81
N MET A 203 -10.79 61.03 -12.14
CA MET A 203 -11.49 60.12 -11.24
C MET A 203 -12.16 58.98 -12.01
N VAL A 204 -12.83 59.26 -13.12
CA VAL A 204 -13.44 58.24 -13.99
C VAL A 204 -12.38 57.22 -14.46
N VAL A 205 -11.18 57.68 -14.84
CA VAL A 205 -10.07 56.79 -15.18
C VAL A 205 -9.68 55.92 -13.99
N CYS A 206 -9.53 56.49 -12.80
CA CYS A 206 -9.21 55.71 -11.60
C CYS A 206 -10.29 54.67 -11.26
N GLU A 207 -11.56 55.04 -11.34
CA GLU A 207 -12.70 54.14 -11.07
C GLU A 207 -12.73 52.97 -12.05
N SER A 208 -12.57 53.24 -13.35
CA SER A 208 -12.50 52.19 -14.38
C SER A 208 -11.28 51.27 -14.22
N ALA A 209 -10.15 51.80 -13.74
CA ALA A 209 -8.97 50.99 -13.46
C ALA A 209 -9.17 50.09 -12.23
N VAL A 210 -9.89 50.56 -11.20
CA VAL A 210 -10.24 49.75 -10.03
C VAL A 210 -11.13 48.57 -10.44
N THR A 211 -12.16 48.78 -11.26
CA THR A 211 -13.02 47.67 -11.72
C THR A 211 -12.21 46.61 -12.49
N THR A 212 -11.27 47.06 -13.34
CA THR A 212 -10.38 46.14 -14.08
C THR A 212 -9.49 45.31 -13.14
N LEU A 213 -8.99 45.92 -12.06
CA LEU A 213 -8.17 45.22 -11.07
C LEU A 213 -8.98 44.23 -10.22
N GLU A 214 -10.24 44.54 -9.94
CA GLU A 214 -11.16 43.62 -9.27
C GLU A 214 -11.46 42.40 -10.14
N ASP A 215 -11.73 42.60 -11.43
CA ASP A 215 -11.91 41.51 -12.40
C ASP A 215 -10.65 40.64 -12.49
N LEU A 216 -9.46 41.25 -12.52
CA LEU A 216 -8.19 40.52 -12.55
C LEU A 216 -7.98 39.71 -11.26
N ARG A 217 -8.27 40.29 -10.10
CA ARG A 217 -8.20 39.61 -8.80
C ARG A 217 -9.13 38.40 -8.77
N ASP A 218 -10.35 38.56 -9.24
CA ASP A 218 -11.36 37.50 -9.23
C ASP A 218 -11.00 36.40 -10.25
N SER A 219 -10.45 36.78 -11.40
CA SER A 219 -9.86 35.86 -12.38
C SER A 219 -8.68 35.07 -11.80
N CYS A 220 -7.77 35.72 -11.07
CA CYS A 220 -6.67 35.05 -10.36
C CYS A 220 -7.19 34.07 -9.31
N ARG A 221 -8.18 34.45 -8.51
CA ARG A 221 -8.80 33.54 -7.52
C ARG A 221 -9.42 32.32 -8.21
N ALA A 222 -10.14 32.52 -9.31
CA ALA A 222 -10.71 31.43 -10.08
C ALA A 222 -9.63 30.53 -10.71
N ALA A 223 -8.50 31.08 -11.14
CA ALA A 223 -7.36 30.30 -11.59
C ALA A 223 -6.72 29.46 -10.46
N THR A 224 -6.56 30.04 -9.27
CA THR A 224 -6.05 29.31 -8.09
C THR A 224 -6.96 28.14 -7.72
N THR A 225 -8.27 28.35 -7.64
CA THR A 225 -9.24 27.27 -7.35
C THR A 225 -9.20 26.16 -8.40
N ARG A 226 -9.02 26.50 -9.69
CA ARG A 226 -8.83 25.51 -10.76
C ARG A 226 -7.55 24.69 -10.56
N LEU A 227 -6.45 25.34 -10.20
CA LEU A 227 -5.16 24.67 -9.96
C LEU A 227 -5.22 23.74 -8.74
N GLU A 228 -5.90 24.16 -7.67
CA GLU A 228 -6.18 23.31 -6.50
C GLU A 228 -7.04 22.10 -6.87
N GLY A 229 -8.05 22.30 -7.73
CA GLY A 229 -8.84 21.20 -8.29
C GLY A 229 -7.98 20.19 -9.07
N PHE A 230 -7.09 20.66 -9.95
CA PHE A 230 -6.17 19.79 -10.67
C PHE A 230 -5.22 19.04 -9.74
N LYS A 231 -4.71 19.70 -8.68
CA LYS A 231 -3.86 19.08 -7.68
C LYS A 231 -4.58 17.92 -6.98
N LEU A 232 -5.82 18.14 -6.54
CA LEU A 232 -6.63 17.08 -5.91
C LEU A 232 -6.91 15.91 -6.88
N HIS A 233 -7.12 16.21 -8.17
CA HIS A 233 -7.27 15.16 -9.19
C HIS A 233 -5.99 14.34 -9.39
N LEU A 234 -4.81 14.98 -9.37
CA LEU A 234 -3.53 14.31 -9.47
C LEU A 234 -3.31 13.38 -8.26
N GLU A 235 -3.54 13.89 -7.04
CA GLU A 235 -3.41 13.10 -5.80
C GLU A 235 -4.34 11.87 -5.82
N ARG A 236 -5.59 12.02 -6.30
CA ARG A 236 -6.52 10.90 -6.47
C ARG A 236 -6.04 9.89 -7.52
N ALA A 237 -5.47 10.37 -8.62
CA ALA A 237 -4.92 9.49 -9.66
C ALA A 237 -3.69 8.71 -9.14
N GLU A 238 -2.82 9.33 -8.36
CA GLU A 238 -1.68 8.67 -7.72
C GLU A 238 -2.13 7.56 -6.76
N VAL A 239 -3.13 7.83 -5.92
CA VAL A 239 -3.72 6.82 -5.02
C VAL A 239 -4.36 5.67 -5.80
N ALA A 240 -5.03 5.96 -6.92
CA ALA A 240 -5.64 4.93 -7.77
C ALA A 240 -4.59 4.05 -8.46
N VAL A 241 -3.49 4.63 -8.96
CA VAL A 241 -2.38 3.86 -9.54
C VAL A 241 -1.70 3.01 -8.48
N ALA A 242 -1.48 3.54 -7.27
CA ALA A 242 -0.89 2.79 -6.18
C ALA A 242 -1.77 1.61 -5.74
N SER A 243 -3.09 1.81 -5.64
CA SER A 243 -4.02 0.72 -5.29
C SER A 243 -4.09 -0.36 -6.37
N GLU A 244 -4.03 0.01 -7.65
CA GLU A 244 -3.96 -0.95 -8.75
C GLU A 244 -2.66 -1.77 -8.73
N GLN A 245 -1.52 -1.11 -8.47
CA GLN A 245 -0.23 -1.80 -8.33
C GLN A 245 -0.24 -2.79 -7.15
N GLN A 246 -0.82 -2.39 -6.02
CA GLN A 246 -0.97 -3.28 -4.87
C GLN A 246 -1.87 -4.48 -5.21
N ALA A 247 -2.99 -4.26 -5.89
CA ALA A 247 -3.88 -5.34 -6.33
C ALA A 247 -3.14 -6.33 -7.26
N ARG A 248 -2.38 -5.83 -8.25
CA ARG A 248 -1.55 -6.65 -9.13
C ARG A 248 -0.51 -7.47 -8.36
N ALA A 249 0.21 -6.84 -7.43
CA ALA A 249 1.21 -7.52 -6.61
C ALA A 249 0.58 -8.65 -5.76
N THR A 250 -0.60 -8.41 -5.16
CA THR A 250 -1.31 -9.44 -4.40
C THR A 250 -1.79 -10.61 -5.28
N ALA A 251 -2.25 -10.32 -6.50
CA ALA A 251 -2.65 -11.36 -7.46
C ALA A 251 -1.47 -12.18 -7.99
N GLU A 252 -0.31 -11.54 -8.22
CA GLU A 252 0.91 -12.24 -8.59
C GLU A 252 1.43 -13.14 -7.45
N ALA A 253 1.36 -12.65 -6.21
CA ALA A 253 1.73 -13.41 -5.02
C ALA A 253 0.82 -14.64 -4.81
N SER A 254 -0.50 -14.49 -4.96
CA SER A 254 -1.43 -15.62 -4.86
C SER A 254 -1.20 -16.64 -5.98
N ALA A 255 -1.01 -16.18 -7.21
CA ALA A 255 -0.68 -17.06 -8.33
C ALA A 255 0.66 -17.79 -8.15
N ALA A 256 1.65 -17.16 -7.52
CA ALA A 256 2.92 -17.79 -7.17
C ALA A 256 2.74 -18.87 -6.09
N ALA A 257 1.95 -18.58 -5.04
CA ALA A 257 1.64 -19.56 -3.99
C ALA A 257 0.92 -20.79 -4.56
N ASP A 258 -0.06 -20.61 -5.45
CA ASP A 258 -0.76 -21.71 -6.12
C ASP A 258 0.17 -22.57 -6.98
N ARG A 259 1.10 -21.93 -7.72
CA ARG A 259 2.12 -22.67 -8.49
C ARG A 259 3.01 -23.50 -7.57
N GLN A 260 3.46 -22.94 -6.45
CA GLN A 260 4.28 -23.66 -5.48
C GLN A 260 3.51 -24.83 -4.84
N ALA A 261 2.23 -24.65 -4.52
CA ALA A 261 1.38 -25.72 -4.00
C ALA A 261 1.23 -26.87 -5.01
N ARG A 262 1.07 -26.56 -6.30
CA ARG A 262 1.02 -27.58 -7.37
C ARG A 262 2.34 -28.35 -7.47
N LEU A 263 3.47 -27.66 -7.52
CA LEU A 263 4.79 -28.31 -7.56
C LEU A 263 5.04 -29.19 -6.34
N ALA A 264 4.66 -28.72 -5.14
CA ALA A 264 4.76 -29.51 -3.91
C ALA A 264 3.88 -30.77 -3.98
N SER A 265 2.66 -30.66 -4.51
CA SER A 265 1.76 -31.81 -4.68
C SER A 265 2.31 -32.83 -5.69
N GLU A 266 2.92 -32.37 -6.78
CA GLU A 266 3.53 -33.23 -7.79
C GLU A 266 4.76 -33.96 -7.22
N ALA A 267 5.62 -33.24 -6.49
CA ALA A 267 6.76 -33.83 -5.79
C ALA A 267 6.32 -34.88 -4.76
N ALA A 268 5.25 -34.62 -4.00
CA ALA A 268 4.71 -35.60 -3.04
C ALA A 268 4.19 -36.87 -3.73
N LEU A 269 3.52 -36.74 -4.88
CA LEU A 269 3.08 -37.89 -5.67
C LEU A 269 4.26 -38.69 -6.22
N GLU A 270 5.33 -38.02 -6.66
CA GLU A 270 6.52 -38.71 -7.15
C GLU A 270 7.27 -39.42 -6.02
N GLN A 271 7.33 -38.82 -4.83
CA GLN A 271 7.87 -39.50 -3.64
C GLN A 271 7.07 -40.78 -3.32
N LEU A 272 5.74 -40.70 -3.30
CA LEU A 272 4.89 -41.87 -3.06
C LEU A 272 5.10 -42.98 -4.10
N ARG A 273 5.37 -42.63 -5.36
CA ARG A 273 5.71 -43.61 -6.41
C ARG A 273 7.03 -44.29 -6.11
N GLN A 274 8.06 -43.54 -5.69
CA GLN A 274 9.36 -44.10 -5.32
C GLN A 274 9.23 -45.04 -4.13
N ASP A 275 8.53 -44.61 -3.07
CA ASP A 275 8.28 -45.43 -1.89
C ASP A 275 7.57 -46.76 -2.26
N PHE A 276 6.60 -46.71 -3.19
CA PHE A 276 5.91 -47.91 -3.67
C PHE A 276 6.83 -48.86 -4.44
N ILE A 277 7.74 -48.32 -5.27
CA ILE A 277 8.75 -49.12 -5.99
C ILE A 277 9.70 -49.79 -4.99
N GLU A 278 10.18 -49.06 -3.99
CA GLU A 278 11.04 -49.59 -2.93
C GLU A 278 10.34 -50.69 -2.13
N LEU A 279 9.08 -50.49 -1.73
CA LEU A 279 8.31 -51.48 -1.01
C LEU A 279 8.17 -52.79 -1.81
N ARG A 280 7.90 -52.70 -3.12
CA ARG A 280 7.87 -53.88 -3.99
C ARG A 280 9.22 -54.57 -4.12
N ALA A 281 10.31 -53.80 -4.17
CA ALA A 281 11.65 -54.37 -4.19
C ALA A 281 11.97 -55.11 -2.88
N GLN A 282 11.55 -54.57 -1.73
CA GLN A 282 11.67 -55.22 -0.42
C GLN A 282 10.84 -56.51 -0.36
N GLU A 283 9.59 -56.51 -0.83
CA GLU A 283 8.77 -57.72 -0.90
C GLU A 283 9.41 -58.80 -1.79
N ALA A 284 9.95 -58.42 -2.95
CA ALA A 284 10.64 -59.35 -3.84
C ALA A 284 11.91 -59.92 -3.19
N ALA A 285 12.69 -59.09 -2.49
CA ALA A 285 13.87 -59.53 -1.75
C ALA A 285 13.50 -60.51 -0.62
N MET A 286 12.45 -60.22 0.13
CA MET A 286 11.94 -61.11 1.19
C MET A 286 11.46 -62.44 0.63
N ARG A 287 10.77 -62.46 -0.52
CA ARG A 287 10.38 -63.71 -1.21
C ARG A 287 11.60 -64.51 -1.65
N ALA A 288 12.59 -63.87 -2.27
CA ALA A 288 13.81 -64.55 -2.69
C ALA A 288 14.60 -65.14 -1.50
N LEU A 289 14.60 -64.46 -0.35
CA LEU A 289 15.19 -65.00 0.88
C LEU A 289 14.40 -66.21 1.40
N ALA A 290 13.06 -66.16 1.37
CA ALA A 290 12.22 -67.29 1.77
C ALA A 290 12.44 -68.52 0.86
N GLU A 291 12.50 -68.32 -0.46
CA GLU A 291 12.79 -69.40 -1.41
C GLU A 291 14.17 -70.04 -1.17
N ARG A 292 15.20 -69.23 -0.88
CA ARG A 292 16.52 -69.74 -0.51
C ARG A 292 16.48 -70.58 0.77
N ALA A 293 15.78 -70.09 1.79
CA ALA A 293 15.62 -70.83 3.04
C ALA A 293 14.89 -72.16 2.84
N GLU A 294 13.89 -72.23 1.96
CA GLU A 294 13.22 -73.49 1.60
C GLU A 294 14.16 -74.48 0.91
N ILE A 295 15.03 -74.00 0.02
CA ILE A 295 16.06 -74.82 -0.64
C ILE A 295 17.06 -75.36 0.39
N ASP A 296 17.52 -74.52 1.32
CA ASP A 296 18.47 -74.92 2.36
C ASP A 296 17.85 -75.97 3.30
N VAL A 297 16.62 -75.76 3.77
CA VAL A 297 15.87 -76.72 4.59
C VAL A 297 15.64 -78.04 3.83
N ALA A 298 15.37 -77.99 2.52
CA ALA A 298 15.25 -79.19 1.70
C ALA A 298 16.60 -79.93 1.60
N GLY A 299 17.71 -79.19 1.46
CA GLY A 299 19.07 -79.73 1.50
C GLY A 299 19.39 -80.44 2.81
N GLU A 300 19.11 -79.81 3.95
CA GLU A 300 19.29 -80.41 5.28
C GLU A 300 18.44 -81.67 5.46
N ARG A 301 17.18 -81.66 4.99
CA ARG A 301 16.30 -82.84 5.02
C ARG A 301 16.85 -84.00 4.18
N MET A 302 17.44 -83.73 3.02
CA MET A 302 18.08 -84.77 2.21
C MET A 302 19.32 -85.34 2.93
N ALA A 303 20.18 -84.47 3.45
CA ALA A 303 21.36 -84.88 4.23
C ALA A 303 20.96 -85.74 5.45
N LEU A 304 19.88 -85.38 6.14
CA LEU A 304 19.35 -86.16 7.25
C LEU A 304 18.89 -87.56 6.79
N ARG A 305 18.17 -87.67 5.67
CA ARG A 305 17.77 -88.97 5.10
C ARG A 305 18.96 -89.85 4.72
N GLU A 306 20.03 -89.26 4.17
CA GLU A 306 21.27 -89.99 3.88
C GLU A 306 21.94 -90.51 5.15
N LEU A 307 22.03 -89.67 6.20
CA LEU A 307 22.55 -90.09 7.49
C LEU A 307 21.72 -91.22 8.12
N GLU A 308 20.40 -91.14 8.04
CA GLU A 308 19.51 -92.21 8.52
C GLU A 308 19.68 -93.51 7.73
N ALA A 309 19.90 -93.43 6.41
CA ALA A 309 20.19 -94.60 5.58
C ALA A 309 21.54 -95.22 5.94
N VAL A 310 22.58 -94.40 6.17
CA VAL A 310 23.89 -94.86 6.64
C VAL A 310 23.77 -95.52 8.02
N ARG A 311 23.04 -94.90 8.95
CA ARG A 311 22.75 -95.48 10.28
C ARG A 311 22.08 -96.85 10.13
N GLY A 312 21.03 -96.96 9.33
CA GLY A 312 20.34 -98.24 9.09
C GLY A 312 21.27 -99.31 8.48
N ALA A 313 22.16 -98.94 7.57
CA ALA A 313 23.14 -99.86 7.00
C ALA A 313 24.19 -100.34 8.03
N LEU A 314 24.62 -99.46 8.94
CA LEU A 314 25.52 -99.82 10.04
C LEU A 314 24.83 -100.73 11.05
N GLU A 315 23.58 -100.45 11.41
CA GLU A 315 22.77 -101.30 12.29
C GLU A 315 22.59 -102.70 11.69
N ALA A 316 22.29 -102.80 10.39
CA ALA A 316 22.20 -104.08 9.69
C ALA A 316 23.53 -104.85 9.68
N LYS A 317 24.66 -104.16 9.44
CA LYS A 317 26.00 -104.77 9.53
C LYS A 317 26.32 -105.26 10.94
N LEU A 318 25.96 -104.47 11.96
CA LEU A 318 26.16 -104.83 13.35
C LEU A 318 25.35 -106.09 13.68
N ALA A 319 24.05 -106.12 13.33
CA ALA A 319 23.18 -107.28 13.50
C ALA A 319 23.76 -108.54 12.83
N TYR A 320 24.21 -108.42 11.58
CA TYR A 320 24.85 -109.53 10.86
C TYR A 320 26.14 -110.00 11.57
N SER A 321 26.99 -109.08 12.02
CA SER A 321 28.22 -109.42 12.73
C SER A 321 27.94 -110.10 14.08
N THR A 322 26.89 -109.66 14.79
CA THR A 322 26.47 -110.29 16.04
C THR A 322 25.96 -111.71 15.81
N GLU A 323 25.16 -111.93 14.75
CA GLU A 323 24.71 -113.28 14.37
C GLU A 323 25.88 -114.18 13.97
N ALA A 324 26.84 -113.67 13.19
CA ALA A 324 28.04 -114.41 12.80
C ALA A 324 28.90 -114.78 14.01
N LEU A 325 29.11 -113.85 14.95
CA LEU A 325 29.82 -114.11 16.21
C LEU A 325 29.09 -115.15 17.07
N GLU A 326 27.77 -115.06 17.17
CA GLU A 326 26.98 -116.09 17.85
C GLU A 326 27.13 -117.46 17.19
N GLN A 327 27.16 -117.51 15.86
CA GLN A 327 27.39 -118.75 15.12
C GLN A 327 28.79 -119.32 15.38
N SER A 328 29.85 -118.51 15.27
CA SER A 328 31.21 -118.95 15.63
C SER A 328 31.31 -119.37 17.11
N ALA A 329 30.61 -118.71 18.02
CA ALA A 329 30.56 -119.09 19.43
C ALA A 329 29.82 -120.43 19.65
N ARG A 330 28.83 -120.77 18.81
CA ARG A 330 28.20 -122.10 18.80
C ARG A 330 29.18 -123.17 18.28
N GLU A 331 29.94 -122.87 17.23
CA GLU A 331 30.96 -123.77 16.67
C GLU A 331 32.10 -124.05 17.68
N LEU A 332 32.60 -123.00 18.34
CA LEU A 332 33.64 -123.13 19.39
C LEU A 332 33.15 -123.95 20.59
N ARG A 333 31.87 -123.84 20.97
CA ARG A 333 31.26 -124.71 22.00
C ARG A 333 31.20 -126.19 21.59
N GLY A 334 31.30 -126.49 20.29
CA GLY A 334 31.35 -127.85 19.75
C GLY A 334 32.75 -128.46 19.63
N MET A 335 33.84 -127.70 19.86
CA MET A 335 35.20 -128.23 19.79
C MET A 335 35.64 -128.90 21.10
N PRO A 336 36.18 -130.13 21.08
CA PRO A 336 36.68 -130.80 22.27
C PRO A 336 37.95 -130.10 22.80
N GLN A 337 37.85 -129.57 24.02
CA GLN A 337 38.95 -128.94 24.75
C GLN A 337 40.10 -129.94 24.99
N ARG A 338 41.22 -129.77 24.29
CA ARG A 338 42.50 -130.39 24.65
C ARG A 338 43.41 -129.34 25.25
N HIS A 339 43.72 -129.56 26.52
CA HIS A 339 44.76 -129.00 27.38
C HIS A 339 45.67 -127.92 26.76
N LEU A 340 45.70 -126.74 27.39
CA LEU A 340 46.95 -126.05 27.71
C LEU A 340 46.73 -125.16 28.94
N ALA A 341 47.37 -125.56 30.03
CA ALA A 341 47.64 -124.77 31.23
C ALA A 341 48.89 -123.90 31.01
N ASP A 342 49.07 -122.95 31.93
CA ASP A 342 50.28 -122.16 32.21
C ASP A 342 50.67 -121.04 31.22
N ALA A 343 50.55 -119.78 31.68
CA ALA A 343 51.72 -118.91 31.91
C ALA A 343 51.33 -117.45 32.29
N SER A 344 51.82 -117.03 33.46
CA SER A 344 52.50 -115.75 33.78
C SER A 344 51.84 -114.37 33.59
N THR A 345 51.70 -113.70 34.74
CA THR A 345 51.85 -112.26 35.06
C THR A 345 52.91 -111.50 34.22
N PRO A 346 52.70 -110.20 33.89
CA PRO A 346 53.31 -109.09 34.69
C PRO A 346 52.43 -107.79 34.73
N ALA A 347 52.33 -107.09 35.86
CA ALA A 347 53.07 -105.87 36.30
C ALA A 347 52.59 -104.52 35.71
N PRO A 348 52.47 -103.44 36.54
CA PRO A 348 51.90 -102.15 36.15
C PRO A 348 52.98 -101.11 35.76
N CYS A 349 52.73 -100.29 34.73
CA CYS A 349 53.56 -99.13 34.41
C CYS A 349 52.70 -97.91 34.01
N SER A 350 52.88 -96.86 34.79
CA SER A 350 52.52 -95.45 34.60
C SER A 350 53.43 -94.73 33.59
N PHE A 351 52.87 -93.82 32.78
CA PHE A 351 53.49 -92.63 32.15
C PHE A 351 52.30 -91.72 31.76
N ALA A 352 52.09 -90.49 32.26
CA ALA A 352 52.86 -89.24 32.09
C ALA A 352 53.11 -88.93 30.60
N ASP A 353 53.02 -87.72 30.04
CA ASP A 353 52.58 -86.36 30.39
C ASP A 353 52.88 -85.52 29.11
N GLY A 354 52.27 -84.34 28.95
CA GLY A 354 52.64 -83.32 27.94
C GLY A 354 51.97 -83.48 26.56
N THR A 355 51.57 -82.44 25.84
CA THR A 355 52.05 -81.05 25.71
C THR A 355 50.89 -80.18 25.19
N GLN A 356 50.50 -79.08 25.84
CA GLN A 356 50.93 -77.69 25.56
C GLN A 356 50.97 -77.27 24.07
N GLY A 357 50.25 -76.17 23.79
CA GLY A 357 50.09 -75.47 22.51
C GLY A 357 48.94 -74.47 22.64
N GLU A 358 49.02 -73.46 23.53
CA GLU A 358 49.59 -72.12 23.31
C GLU A 358 48.80 -71.23 22.32
N GLN A 359 48.42 -70.03 22.79
CA GLN A 359 48.13 -68.79 22.06
C GLN A 359 46.83 -68.75 21.23
N LEU A 360 45.85 -67.87 21.46
CA LEU A 360 45.93 -66.45 21.72
C LEU A 360 44.78 -65.92 22.57
N MET A 361 45.15 -65.00 23.45
CA MET A 361 44.33 -63.95 24.02
C MET A 361 43.63 -63.14 22.92
N ALA A 362 42.30 -62.97 23.02
CA ALA A 362 41.62 -61.78 22.56
C ALA A 362 40.46 -61.48 23.52
N ASP A 363 40.62 -60.40 24.27
CA ASP A 363 39.63 -59.79 25.14
C ASP A 363 38.41 -59.31 24.34
N PRO A 364 37.19 -59.85 24.54
CA PRO A 364 36.00 -59.39 23.83
C PRO A 364 35.47 -58.03 24.32
N ARG A 365 36.17 -57.35 25.25
CA ARG A 365 35.80 -56.01 25.73
C ARG A 365 36.72 -54.88 25.26
N GLN A 366 37.73 -55.16 24.44
CA GLN A 366 38.67 -54.12 23.98
C GLN A 366 38.65 -53.81 22.46
N VAL A 367 37.62 -54.26 21.72
CA VAL A 367 37.40 -53.88 20.29
C VAL A 367 36.01 -53.27 20.08
N ARG A 368 35.55 -52.44 21.02
CA ARG A 368 34.32 -51.63 20.87
C ARG A 368 34.54 -50.12 21.06
N SER A 369 35.76 -49.61 20.90
CA SER A 369 36.00 -48.16 20.99
C SER A 369 36.78 -47.50 19.85
N THR A 370 37.03 -48.17 18.72
CA THR A 370 37.75 -47.51 17.61
C THR A 370 36.97 -47.39 16.29
N CYS A 371 35.75 -47.94 16.20
CA CYS A 371 34.91 -47.78 15.00
C CYS A 371 33.86 -46.65 15.13
N VAL A 372 33.50 -46.23 16.35
CA VAL A 372 32.59 -45.09 16.54
C VAL A 372 33.31 -43.75 16.31
N ASP A 373 34.59 -43.66 16.67
CA ASP A 373 35.34 -42.42 16.50
C ASP A 373 35.80 -42.20 15.04
N GLN A 374 36.11 -43.25 14.28
CA GLN A 374 36.44 -43.11 12.85
C GLN A 374 35.23 -42.78 11.95
N CYS A 375 34.00 -43.06 12.39
CA CYS A 375 32.82 -42.69 11.61
C CYS A 375 32.40 -41.23 11.83
N ARG A 376 32.77 -40.62 12.97
CA ARG A 376 32.44 -39.23 13.29
C ARG A 376 33.30 -38.23 12.52
N GLU A 377 34.56 -38.56 12.25
CA GLU A 377 35.44 -37.70 11.45
C GLU A 377 35.07 -37.70 9.95
N ARG A 378 34.48 -38.78 9.43
CA ARG A 378 34.06 -38.84 8.02
C ARG A 378 32.72 -38.17 7.71
N CYS A 379 31.86 -37.96 8.69
CA CYS A 379 30.59 -37.22 8.50
C CYS A 379 30.69 -35.70 8.73
N SER A 380 31.86 -35.17 9.11
CA SER A 380 32.05 -33.71 9.27
C SER A 380 32.70 -33.04 8.05
N MET A 381 33.00 -33.79 6.98
CA MET A 381 33.61 -33.28 5.75
C MET A 381 32.78 -33.55 4.47
N MET A 382 31.52 -33.94 4.62
CA MET A 382 30.46 -33.76 3.62
C MET A 382 29.42 -32.85 4.23
#